data_AF-A0A520I737-F1
#
_entry.id   AF-A0A520I737-F1
#
_cell.length_a   1.000
_cell.length_b   1.000
_cell.length_c   1.000
_cell.angle_alpha   90.00
_cell.angle_beta   90.00
_cell.angle_gamma   90.00
#
_symmetry.space_group_name_H-M   'P 1'
#
loop_
_entity.id
_entity.type
_entity.pdbx_description
1 polymer ?
#
loop_
_entity_poly.entity_id
_entity_poly.type
_entity_poly.pdbx_seq_one_letter_code
_entity_poly.pdbx_strand_id
1 'polypeptide(L)'
;MLALFVYVGVEVAIGSNLGELLRQQEFGGLSSSEATPYIAMYWGSMMIGRWTGAISAFNFSRSTKTILRFIVPLVAFGLIIAVNTAFNYDMSPLYYYVICVLIQIIASYVSKDRPAQTLLIFSVLGIAAMIIGVLTTGTIAIYAFLSGGLVCSIMWPAIFALSVAGLGKYTTQGSAFLIMMILGGAIIPPIQGKLADVIGIHPSYGVAAVCFGYLAFFAIAVKGILKRQNIDYDAQVGGGH
;
A
#
# COMPACT_ATOMS: atom_id res chain seq x y z
N MET A 1 -3.43 -11.19 12.97
CA MET A 1 -4.07 -10.06 13.69
C MET A 1 -3.19 -8.82 13.73
N LEU A 2 -2.06 -8.82 14.45
CA LEU A 2 -1.17 -7.64 14.54
C LEU A 2 -0.70 -7.10 13.18
N ALA A 3 -0.44 -7.96 12.19
CA ALA A 3 -0.10 -7.53 10.84
C ALA A 3 -1.18 -6.67 10.17
N LEU A 4 -2.47 -7.03 10.28
CA LEU A 4 -3.54 -6.19 9.75
C LEU A 4 -3.70 -4.90 10.55
N PHE A 5 -3.53 -4.96 11.87
CA PHE A 5 -3.54 -3.77 12.71
C PHE A 5 -2.46 -2.77 12.27
N VAL A 6 -1.21 -3.22 12.14
CA VAL A 6 -0.10 -2.37 11.72
C VAL A 6 -0.30 -1.87 10.28
N TYR A 7 -0.77 -2.74 9.39
CA TYR A 7 -1.07 -2.40 8.00
C TYR A 7 -2.13 -1.29 7.88
N VAL A 8 -3.29 -1.42 8.52
CA VAL A 8 -4.32 -0.38 8.45
C VAL A 8 -3.84 0.90 9.11
N GLY A 9 -3.10 0.76 10.21
CA GLY A 9 -2.53 1.91 10.88
C GLY A 9 -1.59 2.71 9.99
N VAL A 10 -0.66 2.07 9.28
CA VAL A 10 0.23 2.77 8.35
C VAL A 10 -0.52 3.30 7.12
N GLU A 11 -1.48 2.54 6.58
CA GLU A 11 -2.32 2.96 5.44
C GLU A 11 -3.03 4.27 5.75
N VAL A 12 -3.67 4.36 6.92
CA VAL A 12 -4.41 5.56 7.32
C VAL A 12 -3.46 6.66 7.76
N ALA A 13 -2.39 6.34 8.50
CA ALA A 13 -1.51 7.35 9.07
C ALA A 13 -0.75 8.16 8.02
N ILE A 14 -0.29 7.52 6.93
CA ILE A 14 0.35 8.22 5.82
C ILE A 14 -0.63 9.23 5.18
N GLY A 15 -1.84 8.78 4.87
CA GLY A 15 -2.87 9.61 4.23
C GLY A 15 -3.39 10.74 5.11
N SER A 16 -3.64 10.47 6.40
CA SER A 16 -4.14 11.46 7.36
C SER A 16 -3.15 12.60 7.60
N ASN A 17 -1.85 12.32 7.61
CA ASN A 17 -0.81 13.31 7.87
C ASN A 17 -0.29 14.00 6.60
N LEU A 18 -0.65 13.50 5.41
CA LEU A 18 -0.13 14.00 4.13
C LEU A 18 -0.54 15.43 3.86
N GLY A 19 -1.78 15.79 4.21
CA GLY A 19 -2.28 17.16 4.04
C GLY A 19 -1.46 18.18 4.85
N GLU A 20 -1.08 17.83 6.07
CA GLU A 20 -0.26 18.71 6.91
C GLU A 20 1.17 18.81 6.40
N LEU A 21 1.75 17.70 5.92
CA LEU A 21 3.07 17.70 5.31
C LEU A 21 3.14 18.61 4.07
N LEU A 22 2.13 18.56 3.20
CA LEU A 22 2.07 19.37 1.98
C LEU A 22 1.94 20.88 2.24
N ARG A 23 1.47 21.27 3.44
CA ARG A 23 1.38 22.68 3.86
C ARG A 23 2.72 23.28 4.27
N GLN A 24 3.72 22.45 4.57
CA GLN A 24 5.04 22.94 4.91
C GLN A 24 5.74 23.51 3.67
N GLN A 25 6.52 24.60 3.85
CA GLN A 25 7.17 25.28 2.73
C GLN A 25 8.15 24.37 1.96
N GLU A 26 8.78 23.42 2.65
CA GLU A 26 9.71 22.44 2.05
C GLU A 26 9.03 21.45 1.09
N PHE A 27 7.69 21.35 1.11
CA PHE A 27 6.90 20.46 0.27
C PHE A 27 5.90 21.24 -0.62
N GLY A 28 6.13 22.54 -0.82
CA GLY A 28 5.37 23.39 -1.73
C GLY A 28 4.46 24.40 -1.05
N GLY A 29 4.26 24.33 0.27
CA GLY A 29 3.44 25.31 1.00
C GLY A 29 1.99 25.35 0.55
N LEU A 30 1.45 24.21 0.12
CA LEU A 30 0.17 24.12 -0.58
C LEU A 30 -0.99 24.46 0.37
N SER A 31 -1.97 25.19 -0.14
CA SER A 31 -3.24 25.38 0.57
C SER A 31 -4.03 24.07 0.66
N SER A 32 -5.03 24.01 1.55
CA SER A 32 -5.90 22.84 1.68
C SER A 32 -6.59 22.45 0.36
N SER A 33 -6.90 23.43 -0.49
CA SER A 33 -7.49 23.18 -1.81
C SER A 33 -6.49 22.53 -2.77
N GLU A 34 -5.23 23.00 -2.76
CA GLU A 34 -4.16 22.50 -3.63
C GLU A 34 -3.61 21.14 -3.17
N ALA A 35 -3.75 20.79 -1.89
CA ALA A 35 -3.40 19.46 -1.37
C ALA A 35 -4.42 18.37 -1.77
N THR A 36 -5.66 18.75 -2.10
CA THR A 36 -6.74 17.84 -2.50
C THR A 36 -6.34 16.83 -3.59
N PRO A 37 -5.76 17.23 -4.74
CA PRO A 37 -5.36 16.30 -5.79
C PRO A 37 -4.31 15.29 -5.34
N TYR A 38 -3.38 15.66 -4.44
CA TYR A 38 -2.38 14.74 -3.89
C TYR A 38 -3.02 13.70 -2.96
N ILE A 39 -3.95 14.13 -2.10
CA ILE A 39 -4.70 13.21 -1.23
C ILE A 39 -5.60 12.29 -2.08
N ALA A 40 -6.28 12.83 -3.09
CA ALA A 40 -7.07 12.05 -4.04
C ALA A 40 -6.19 11.03 -4.78
N MET A 41 -4.97 11.42 -5.19
CA MET A 41 -4.01 10.52 -5.78
C MET A 41 -3.57 9.43 -4.81
N TYR A 42 -3.30 9.75 -3.54
CA TYR A 42 -2.96 8.75 -2.52
C TYR A 42 -4.05 7.67 -2.41
N TRP A 43 -5.32 8.08 -2.25
CA TRP A 43 -6.44 7.14 -2.15
C TRP A 43 -6.71 6.39 -3.47
N GLY A 44 -6.67 7.09 -4.60
CA GLY A 44 -6.82 6.48 -5.91
C GLY A 44 -5.71 5.48 -6.23
N SER A 45 -4.51 5.71 -5.69
CA SER A 45 -3.39 4.80 -5.84
C SER A 45 -3.58 3.47 -5.08
N MET A 46 -4.32 3.48 -3.97
CA MET A 46 -4.74 2.25 -3.30
C MET A 46 -5.74 1.45 -4.16
N MET A 47 -6.61 2.13 -4.91
CA MET A 47 -7.50 1.48 -5.87
C MET A 47 -6.73 0.80 -7.00
N ILE A 48 -5.71 1.47 -7.56
CA ILE A 48 -4.87 0.96 -8.67
C ILE A 48 -4.37 -0.46 -8.36
N GLY A 49 -3.74 -0.66 -7.20
CA GLY A 49 -3.18 -1.98 -6.90
C GLY A 49 -4.23 -3.02 -6.48
N ARG A 50 -5.34 -2.61 -5.84
CA ARG A 50 -6.45 -3.52 -5.54
C ARG A 50 -7.13 -4.05 -6.81
N TRP A 51 -7.34 -3.18 -7.81
CA TRP A 51 -7.86 -3.58 -9.11
C TRP A 51 -6.89 -4.51 -9.85
N THR A 52 -5.59 -4.23 -9.75
CA THR A 52 -4.55 -5.07 -10.35
C THR A 52 -4.49 -6.45 -9.71
N GLY A 53 -4.64 -6.52 -8.38
CA GLY A 53 -4.75 -7.77 -7.64
C GLY A 53 -6.02 -8.55 -7.98
N ALA A 54 -7.16 -7.89 -8.19
CA ALA A 54 -8.42 -8.54 -8.54
C ALA A 54 -8.33 -9.33 -9.87
N ILE A 55 -7.48 -8.92 -10.81
CA ILE A 55 -7.25 -9.62 -12.09
C ILE A 55 -6.83 -11.09 -11.87
N SER A 56 -6.10 -11.38 -10.79
CA SER A 56 -5.67 -12.76 -10.51
C SER A 56 -6.85 -13.68 -10.19
N ALA A 57 -7.93 -13.13 -9.61
CA ALA A 57 -9.14 -13.86 -9.22
C ALA A 57 -10.07 -14.19 -10.40
N PHE A 58 -9.94 -13.51 -11.55
CA PHE A 58 -10.73 -13.83 -12.74
C PHE A 58 -10.14 -15.00 -13.53
N ASN A 59 -11.00 -15.80 -14.16
CA ASN A 59 -10.61 -16.96 -14.99
C ASN A 59 -10.20 -16.56 -16.41
N PHE A 60 -9.24 -15.64 -16.54
CA PHE A 60 -8.69 -15.21 -17.82
C PHE A 60 -7.46 -16.02 -18.24
N SER A 61 -7.19 -16.05 -19.56
CA SER A 61 -5.95 -16.62 -20.09
C SER A 61 -4.71 -15.92 -19.53
N ARG A 62 -3.57 -16.62 -19.47
CA ARG A 62 -2.30 -16.08 -18.94
C ARG A 62 -1.85 -14.79 -19.65
N SER A 63 -2.05 -14.72 -20.96
CA SER A 63 -1.75 -13.54 -21.78
C SER A 63 -2.68 -12.38 -21.45
N THR A 64 -3.98 -12.64 -21.32
CA THR A 64 -4.98 -11.64 -20.92
C THR A 64 -4.70 -11.09 -19.52
N LYS A 65 -4.39 -11.95 -18.53
CA LYS A 65 -4.02 -11.50 -17.18
C LYS A 65 -2.79 -10.59 -17.18
N THR A 66 -1.79 -10.92 -18.00
CA THR A 66 -0.58 -10.11 -18.12
C THR A 66 -0.91 -8.74 -18.70
N ILE A 67 -1.67 -8.68 -19.79
CA ILE A 67 -2.08 -7.40 -20.42
C ILE A 67 -2.92 -6.55 -19.47
N LEU A 68 -3.92 -7.13 -18.81
CA LEU A 68 -4.77 -6.41 -17.87
C LEU A 68 -3.97 -5.84 -16.69
N ARG A 69 -2.90 -6.52 -16.23
CA ARG A 69 -2.06 -6.02 -15.14
C ARG A 69 -1.29 -4.74 -15.49
N PHE A 70 -1.01 -4.50 -16.76
CA PHE A 70 -0.42 -3.24 -17.21
C PHE A 70 -1.49 -2.19 -17.50
N ILE A 71 -2.58 -2.58 -18.15
CA ILE A 71 -3.63 -1.65 -18.58
C ILE A 71 -4.42 -1.09 -17.40
N VAL A 72 -4.86 -1.95 -16.46
CA VAL A 72 -5.75 -1.55 -15.37
C VAL A 72 -5.17 -0.46 -14.46
N PRO A 73 -3.90 -0.54 -14.00
CA PRO A 73 -3.26 0.57 -13.29
C PRO A 73 -3.25 1.88 -14.05
N LEU A 74 -2.94 1.83 -15.35
CA LEU A 74 -2.83 3.03 -16.18
C LEU A 74 -4.20 3.65 -16.46
N VAL A 75 -5.23 2.82 -16.65
CA VAL A 75 -6.61 3.27 -16.77
C VAL A 75 -7.10 3.91 -15.47
N ALA A 76 -6.84 3.29 -14.32
CA ALA A 76 -7.22 3.85 -13.02
C ALA A 76 -6.46 5.16 -12.74
N PHE A 77 -5.16 5.24 -13.05
CA PHE A 77 -4.38 6.47 -12.97
C PHE A 77 -4.93 7.56 -13.89
N GLY A 78 -5.23 7.22 -15.15
CA GLY A 78 -5.84 8.13 -16.12
C GLY A 78 -7.21 8.64 -15.70
N LEU A 79 -8.02 7.78 -15.07
CA LEU A 79 -9.33 8.14 -14.54
C LEU A 79 -9.21 9.13 -13.37
N ILE A 80 -8.26 8.91 -12.46
CA ILE A 80 -7.99 9.85 -11.35
C ILE A 80 -7.59 11.22 -11.90
N ILE A 81 -6.68 11.26 -12.87
CA ILE A 81 -6.28 12.50 -13.53
C ILE A 81 -7.48 13.16 -14.20
N ALA A 82 -8.21 12.43 -15.06
CA ALA A 82 -9.32 12.97 -15.83
C ALA A 82 -10.41 13.59 -14.94
N VAL A 83 -10.76 12.91 -13.85
CA VAL A 83 -11.76 13.40 -12.90
C VAL A 83 -11.28 14.69 -12.21
N ASN A 84 -10.05 14.72 -11.70
CA ASN A 84 -9.53 15.92 -11.03
C ASN A 84 -9.32 17.09 -11.99
N THR A 85 -8.86 16.83 -13.22
CA THR A 85 -8.75 17.87 -14.26
C THR A 85 -10.13 18.42 -14.65
N ALA A 86 -11.17 17.57 -14.70
CA ALA A 86 -12.55 18.02 -14.94
C ALA A 86 -13.08 18.92 -13.80
N PHE A 87 -12.55 18.78 -12.59
CA PHE A 87 -12.81 19.67 -11.46
C PHE A 87 -11.88 20.89 -11.38
N ASN A 88 -11.10 21.18 -12.43
CA ASN A 88 -10.15 22.30 -12.54
C ASN A 88 -8.97 22.26 -11.53
N TYR A 89 -8.56 21.08 -11.07
CA TYR A 89 -7.32 20.94 -10.30
C TYR A 89 -6.10 20.80 -11.22
N ASP A 90 -4.97 21.42 -10.83
CA ASP A 90 -3.70 21.26 -11.54
C ASP A 90 -3.07 19.90 -11.21
N MET A 91 -3.10 19.00 -12.19
CA MET A 91 -2.52 17.65 -12.10
C MET A 91 -1.13 17.54 -12.75
N SER A 92 -0.56 18.64 -13.25
CA SER A 92 0.74 18.64 -13.92
C SER A 92 1.86 18.01 -13.07
N PRO A 93 1.95 18.29 -11.75
CA PRO A 93 2.92 17.65 -10.88
C PRO A 93 2.63 16.17 -10.63
N LEU A 94 1.44 15.64 -10.94
CA LEU A 94 1.10 14.24 -10.69
C LEU A 94 1.36 13.35 -11.91
N TYR A 95 1.58 13.90 -13.11
CA TYR A 95 1.83 13.10 -14.31
C TYR A 95 3.08 12.22 -14.19
N TYR A 96 4.15 12.73 -13.57
CA TYR A 96 5.37 11.96 -13.32
C TYR A 96 5.18 10.83 -12.30
N TYR A 97 4.10 10.83 -11.53
CA TYR A 97 3.74 9.74 -10.63
C TYR A 97 3.48 8.41 -11.36
N VAL A 98 3.24 8.47 -12.69
CA VAL A 98 3.18 7.27 -13.53
C VAL A 98 4.44 6.40 -13.40
N ILE A 99 5.61 6.99 -13.14
CA ILE A 99 6.86 6.24 -12.93
C ILE A 99 6.74 5.36 -11.68
N CYS A 100 6.20 5.89 -10.58
CA CYS A 100 5.93 5.12 -9.37
C CYS A 100 4.96 3.98 -9.66
N VAL A 101 3.89 4.24 -10.44
CA VAL A 101 2.94 3.21 -10.86
C VAL A 101 3.63 2.11 -11.67
N LEU A 102 4.50 2.45 -12.64
CA LEU A 102 5.25 1.48 -13.43
C LEU A 102 6.17 0.61 -12.58
N ILE A 103 6.90 1.20 -11.63
CA ILE A 103 7.75 0.46 -10.68
C ILE A 103 6.91 -0.59 -9.93
N GLN A 104 5.69 -0.25 -9.54
CA GLN A 104 4.81 -1.18 -8.84
C GLN A 104 4.24 -2.29 -9.71
N ILE A 105 3.95 -1.99 -10.98
CA ILE A 105 3.56 -3.04 -11.92
C ILE A 105 4.68 -4.06 -12.09
N ILE A 106 5.93 -3.59 -12.21
CA ILE A 106 7.11 -4.45 -12.28
C ILE A 106 7.25 -5.28 -10.99
N ALA A 107 7.13 -4.65 -9.81
CA ALA A 107 7.20 -5.34 -8.52
C ALA A 107 6.10 -6.41 -8.37
N SER A 108 4.88 -6.11 -8.80
CA SER A 108 3.76 -7.04 -8.82
C SER A 108 4.02 -8.23 -9.76
N TYR A 109 4.57 -7.96 -10.95
CA TYR A 109 4.96 -9.00 -11.91
C TYR A 109 6.05 -9.93 -11.35
N VAL A 110 7.08 -9.36 -10.71
CA VAL A 110 8.18 -10.11 -10.07
C VAL A 110 7.68 -10.99 -8.92
N SER A 111 6.65 -10.54 -8.20
CA SER A 111 6.09 -11.25 -7.05
C SER A 111 5.33 -12.53 -7.42
N LYS A 112 5.01 -12.76 -8.71
CA LYS A 112 4.33 -13.97 -9.23
C LYS A 112 3.05 -14.36 -8.47
N ASP A 113 2.34 -13.38 -7.92
CA ASP A 113 1.10 -13.55 -7.12
C ASP A 113 1.24 -14.41 -5.86
N ARG A 114 2.47 -14.67 -5.41
CA ARG A 114 2.70 -15.42 -4.17
C ARG A 114 2.48 -14.50 -2.98
N PRO A 115 1.47 -14.71 -2.12
CA PRO A 115 1.10 -13.76 -1.08
C PRO A 115 2.27 -13.37 -0.16
N ALA A 116 3.11 -14.33 0.23
CA ALA A 116 4.26 -14.07 1.09
C ALA A 116 5.37 -13.28 0.37
N GLN A 117 5.62 -13.56 -0.91
CA GLN A 117 6.63 -12.82 -1.69
C GLN A 117 6.15 -11.40 -2.01
N THR A 118 4.89 -11.26 -2.42
CA THR A 118 4.25 -9.97 -2.66
C THR A 118 4.31 -9.12 -1.39
N LEU A 119 3.91 -9.67 -0.25
CA LEU A 119 3.96 -8.92 1.01
C LEU A 119 5.38 -8.47 1.37
N LEU A 120 6.38 -9.31 1.17
CA LEU A 120 7.78 -8.97 1.45
C LEU A 120 8.31 -7.87 0.52
N ILE A 121 8.13 -8.03 -0.79
CA ILE A 121 8.60 -7.06 -1.79
C ILE A 121 7.95 -5.69 -1.55
N PHE A 122 6.63 -5.67 -1.36
CA PHE A 122 5.89 -4.43 -1.14
C PHE A 122 6.20 -3.80 0.22
N SER A 123 6.47 -4.60 1.27
CA SER A 123 6.95 -4.06 2.55
C SER A 123 8.32 -3.41 2.39
N VAL A 124 9.26 -4.03 1.67
CA VAL A 124 10.60 -3.47 1.43
C VAL A 124 10.52 -2.19 0.60
N LEU A 125 9.68 -2.17 -0.45
CA LEU A 125 9.43 -0.95 -1.22
C LEU A 125 8.79 0.14 -0.37
N GLY A 126 7.87 -0.20 0.53
CA GLY A 126 7.28 0.73 1.50
C GLY A 126 8.31 1.30 2.47
N ILE A 127 9.20 0.48 3.01
CA ILE A 127 10.32 0.95 3.85
C ILE A 127 11.19 1.92 3.06
N ALA A 128 11.60 1.54 1.84
CA ALA A 128 12.44 2.38 0.99
C ALA A 128 11.76 3.72 0.67
N ALA A 129 10.47 3.69 0.31
CA ALA A 129 9.67 4.87 0.05
C ALA A 129 9.57 5.80 1.28
N MET A 130 9.27 5.26 2.46
CA MET A 130 9.19 6.08 3.68
C MET A 130 10.56 6.65 4.08
N ILE A 131 11.63 5.88 3.97
CA ILE A 131 12.99 6.35 4.27
C ILE A 131 13.41 7.44 3.28
N ILE A 132 13.20 7.24 1.98
CA ILE A 132 13.48 8.27 0.97
C ILE A 132 12.64 9.51 1.25
N GLY A 133 11.35 9.34 1.58
CA GLY A 133 10.47 10.45 1.94
C GLY A 133 10.97 11.25 3.13
N VAL A 134 11.46 10.60 4.20
CA VAL A 134 11.99 11.26 5.41
C VAL A 134 13.35 11.91 5.17
N LEU A 135 14.19 11.36 4.27
CA LEU A 135 15.53 11.86 3.99
C LEU A 135 15.57 12.92 2.88
N THR A 136 14.49 13.09 2.12
CA THR A 136 14.40 14.04 1.00
C THR A 136 13.31 15.07 1.24
N THR A 137 13.32 16.14 0.45
CA THR A 137 12.32 17.21 0.48
C THR A 137 11.80 17.51 -0.93
N GLY A 138 10.75 18.34 -1.03
CA GLY A 138 10.13 18.70 -2.30
C GLY A 138 9.38 17.54 -2.97
N THR A 139 9.30 17.60 -4.30
CA THR A 139 8.47 16.68 -5.11
C THR A 139 8.86 15.21 -4.96
N ILE A 140 10.15 14.93 -4.75
CA ILE A 140 10.65 13.55 -4.56
C ILE A 140 10.06 12.94 -3.29
N ALA A 141 10.04 13.69 -2.19
CA ALA A 141 9.47 13.24 -0.93
C ALA A 141 7.95 13.04 -1.03
N ILE A 142 7.25 13.95 -1.72
CA ILE A 142 5.81 13.83 -1.96
C ILE A 142 5.51 12.53 -2.71
N TYR A 143 6.23 12.22 -3.79
CA TYR A 143 6.05 10.98 -4.53
C TYR A 143 6.39 9.75 -3.69
N ALA A 144 7.42 9.83 -2.86
CA ALA A 144 7.79 8.75 -1.96
C ALA A 144 6.66 8.46 -0.95
N PHE A 145 6.07 9.47 -0.32
CA PHE A 145 4.92 9.29 0.58
C PHE A 145 3.66 8.81 -0.15
N LEU A 146 3.37 9.37 -1.34
CA LEU A 146 2.26 8.91 -2.17
C LEU A 146 2.40 7.42 -2.53
N SER A 147 3.62 6.99 -2.87
CA SER A 147 3.90 5.59 -3.23
C SER A 147 3.63 4.62 -2.08
N GLY A 148 3.58 5.11 -0.83
CA GLY A 148 3.05 4.39 0.33
C GLY A 148 1.65 3.83 0.11
N GLY A 149 0.75 4.61 -0.51
CA GLY A 149 -0.62 4.18 -0.79
C GLY A 149 -0.65 3.09 -1.86
N LEU A 150 0.15 3.27 -2.93
CA LEU A 150 0.29 2.26 -3.96
C LEU A 150 0.81 0.94 -3.36
N VAL A 151 1.85 0.95 -2.49
CA VAL A 151 2.38 -0.29 -1.93
C VAL A 151 1.39 -0.99 -0.97
N CYS A 152 0.62 -0.21 -0.21
CA CYS A 152 -0.37 -0.77 0.72
C CYS A 152 -1.48 -1.54 0.00
N SER A 153 -1.84 -1.15 -1.22
CA SER A 153 -2.99 -1.69 -1.97
C SER A 153 -3.14 -3.22 -2.00
N ILE A 154 -2.04 -3.97 -2.16
CA ILE A 154 -2.04 -5.44 -2.33
C ILE A 154 -1.73 -6.17 -1.01
N MET A 155 -1.31 -5.45 0.03
CA MET A 155 -0.86 -6.07 1.28
C MET A 155 -2.03 -6.58 2.12
N TRP A 156 -3.18 -5.88 2.17
CA TRP A 156 -4.37 -6.36 2.90
C TRP A 156 -4.80 -7.79 2.50
N PRO A 157 -5.11 -8.08 1.21
CA PRO A 157 -5.53 -9.42 0.83
C PRO A 157 -4.42 -10.46 1.03
N ALA A 158 -3.15 -10.09 0.85
CA ALA A 158 -2.03 -10.99 1.10
C ALA A 158 -1.89 -11.36 2.59
N ILE A 159 -1.92 -10.37 3.49
CA ILE A 159 -1.89 -10.59 4.95
C ILE A 159 -3.10 -11.41 5.39
N PHE A 160 -4.27 -11.10 4.84
CA PHE A 160 -5.50 -11.81 5.17
C PHE A 160 -5.41 -13.29 4.77
N ALA A 161 -5.07 -13.58 3.51
CA ALA A 161 -4.91 -14.94 2.98
C ALA A 161 -3.89 -15.75 3.79
N LEU A 162 -2.72 -15.15 4.08
CA LEU A 162 -1.67 -15.77 4.90
C LEU A 162 -2.11 -15.99 6.35
N SER A 163 -2.92 -15.09 6.91
CA SER A 163 -3.38 -15.19 8.29
C SER A 163 -4.49 -16.21 8.48
N VAL A 164 -5.30 -16.48 7.44
CA VAL A 164 -6.36 -17.50 7.49
C VAL A 164 -5.88 -18.90 7.10
N ALA A 165 -4.71 -18.98 6.45
CA ALA A 165 -4.08 -20.23 6.08
C ALA A 165 -3.82 -21.12 7.31
N GLY A 166 -4.33 -22.36 7.28
CA GLY A 166 -4.12 -23.33 8.35
C GLY A 166 -5.11 -23.28 9.53
N LEU A 167 -6.08 -22.35 9.54
CA LEU A 167 -7.10 -22.28 10.62
C LEU A 167 -8.20 -23.35 10.50
N GLY A 168 -8.39 -23.95 9.33
CA GLY A 168 -9.39 -24.99 9.10
C GLY A 168 -10.79 -24.56 9.54
N LYS A 169 -11.39 -25.30 10.48
CA LYS A 169 -12.73 -25.02 11.02
C LYS A 169 -12.89 -23.65 11.71
N TYR A 170 -11.78 -23.00 12.08
CA TYR A 170 -11.78 -21.70 12.75
C TYR A 170 -11.61 -20.51 11.80
N THR A 171 -11.59 -20.74 10.48
CA THR A 171 -11.36 -19.69 9.48
C THR A 171 -12.35 -18.54 9.58
N THR A 172 -13.63 -18.83 9.85
CA THR A 172 -14.68 -17.81 9.99
C THR A 172 -14.46 -16.94 11.23
N GLN A 173 -14.19 -17.56 12.38
CA GLN A 173 -13.93 -16.84 13.64
C GLN A 173 -12.64 -16.02 13.52
N GLY A 174 -11.58 -16.61 12.97
CA GLY A 174 -10.31 -15.92 12.71
C GLY A 174 -10.49 -14.71 11.79
N SER A 175 -11.24 -14.87 10.71
CA SER A 175 -11.57 -13.79 9.76
C SER A 175 -12.30 -12.63 10.43
N ALA A 176 -13.25 -12.91 11.34
CA ALA A 176 -13.94 -11.86 12.10
C ALA A 176 -12.96 -11.05 12.96
N PHE A 177 -12.04 -11.71 13.68
CA PHE A 177 -11.00 -11.04 14.45
C PHE A 177 -10.04 -10.24 13.57
N LEU A 178 -9.72 -10.73 12.38
CA LEU A 178 -8.87 -10.04 11.42
C LEU A 178 -9.50 -8.72 10.93
N ILE A 179 -10.79 -8.73 10.60
CA ILE A 179 -11.51 -7.53 10.14
C ILE A 179 -11.60 -6.46 11.25
N MET A 180 -11.78 -6.87 12.51
CA MET A 180 -11.80 -5.91 13.63
C MET A 180 -10.47 -5.16 13.84
N MET A 181 -9.36 -5.65 13.26
CA MET A 181 -8.06 -4.96 13.33
C MET A 181 -7.99 -3.69 12.49
N ILE A 182 -9.08 -3.27 11.82
CA ILE A 182 -9.26 -1.89 11.34
C ILE A 182 -8.99 -0.86 12.46
N LEU A 183 -9.12 -1.26 13.73
CA LEU A 183 -8.67 -0.53 14.91
C LEU A 183 -7.27 0.10 14.76
N GLY A 184 -6.35 -0.51 14.02
CA GLY A 184 -5.03 0.05 13.74
C GLY A 184 -5.08 1.46 13.13
N GLY A 185 -6.04 1.70 12.22
CA GLY A 185 -6.28 3.01 11.63
C GLY A 185 -6.88 4.03 12.59
N ALA A 186 -7.42 3.61 13.73
CA ALA A 186 -7.88 4.53 14.77
C ALA A 186 -6.78 4.85 15.80
N ILE A 187 -5.77 3.98 15.94
CA ILE A 187 -4.74 4.10 16.98
C ILE A 187 -3.43 4.68 16.45
N ILE A 188 -2.93 4.19 15.30
CA ILE A 188 -1.62 4.60 14.78
C ILE A 188 -1.60 6.07 14.29
N PRO A 189 -2.63 6.59 13.58
CA PRO A 189 -2.59 7.98 13.12
C PRO A 189 -2.53 9.02 14.27
N PRO A 190 -3.32 8.90 15.36
CA PRO A 190 -3.17 9.81 16.51
C PRO A 190 -1.81 9.70 17.19
N ILE A 191 -1.19 8.51 17.23
CA ILE A 191 0.17 8.34 17.76
C ILE A 191 1.17 9.08 16.88
N GLN A 192 1.07 8.93 15.54
CA GLN A 192 1.93 9.66 14.61
C GLN A 192 1.70 11.18 14.71
N GLY A 193 0.45 11.63 14.83
CA GLY A 193 0.11 13.05 14.99
C GLY A 193 0.71 13.65 16.26
N LYS A 194 0.55 13.00 17.42
CA LYS A 194 1.20 13.45 18.67
C LYS A 194 2.72 13.43 18.59
N LEU A 195 3.29 12.47 17.86
CA LEU A 195 4.72 12.44 17.62
C LEU A 195 5.14 13.63 16.74
N ALA A 196 4.36 13.94 15.71
CA ALA A 196 4.59 15.09 14.85
C ALA A 196 4.59 16.43 15.62
N ASP A 197 3.80 16.56 16.67
CA ASP A 197 3.82 17.76 17.53
C ASP A 197 5.16 17.94 18.27
N VAL A 198 5.91 16.86 18.51
CA VAL A 198 7.18 16.89 19.26
C VAL A 198 8.40 16.96 18.34
N ILE A 199 8.42 16.15 17.27
CA ILE A 199 9.59 16.02 16.38
C ILE A 199 9.38 16.65 15.00
N GLY A 200 8.16 17.11 14.68
CA GLY A 200 7.77 17.62 13.36
C GLY A 200 7.07 16.56 12.48
N ILE A 201 6.21 17.01 11.55
CA ILE A 201 5.43 16.12 10.68
C ILE A 201 6.31 15.27 9.76
N HIS A 202 7.38 15.84 9.21
CA HIS A 202 8.25 15.15 8.26
C HIS A 202 8.95 13.93 8.86
N PRO A 203 9.67 14.02 10.01
CA PRO A 203 10.27 12.84 10.64
C PRO A 203 9.24 11.91 11.30
N SER A 204 8.00 12.36 11.56
CA SER A 204 6.93 11.50 12.09
C SER A 204 6.62 10.30 11.17
N TYR A 205 6.86 10.44 9.86
CA TYR A 205 6.74 9.36 8.89
C TYR A 205 7.72 8.20 9.12
N GLY A 206 8.71 8.36 10.00
CA GLY A 206 9.50 7.25 10.52
C GLY A 206 8.63 6.16 11.17
N VAL A 207 7.48 6.50 11.75
CA VAL A 207 6.50 5.54 12.27
C VAL A 207 6.01 4.61 11.15
N ALA A 208 5.73 5.17 9.97
CA ALA A 208 5.32 4.38 8.82
C ALA A 208 6.42 3.43 8.35
N ALA A 209 7.68 3.86 8.34
CA ALA A 209 8.82 3.01 8.01
C ALA A 209 8.95 1.82 8.99
N VAL A 210 8.79 2.07 10.30
CA VAL A 210 8.79 1.02 11.33
C VAL A 210 7.63 0.03 11.12
N CYS A 211 6.44 0.54 10.78
CA CYS A 211 5.28 -0.30 10.48
C CYS A 211 5.53 -1.22 9.28
N PHE A 212 6.09 -0.69 8.17
CA PHE A 212 6.48 -1.53 7.04
C PHE A 212 7.59 -2.53 7.40
N GLY A 213 8.52 -2.15 8.28
CA GLY A 213 9.52 -3.06 8.86
C GLY A 213 8.88 -4.26 9.55
N TYR A 214 7.84 -4.03 10.34
CA TYR A 214 7.06 -5.10 10.97
C TYR A 214 6.34 -5.98 9.94
N LEU A 215 5.78 -5.41 8.87
CA LEU A 215 5.13 -6.17 7.80
C LEU A 215 6.12 -7.05 7.03
N ALA A 216 7.34 -6.56 6.79
CA ALA A 216 8.42 -7.35 6.21
C ALA A 216 8.80 -8.53 7.12
N PHE A 217 8.96 -8.27 8.42
CA PHE A 217 9.19 -9.32 9.41
C PHE A 217 8.08 -10.37 9.42
N PHE A 218 6.81 -9.93 9.41
CA PHE A 218 5.66 -10.83 9.37
C PHE A 218 5.67 -11.71 8.11
N ALA A 219 6.00 -11.17 6.94
CA ALA A 219 6.09 -11.93 5.69
C ALA A 219 7.12 -13.07 5.78
N ILE A 220 8.28 -12.81 6.39
CA ILE A 220 9.33 -13.81 6.60
C ILE A 220 8.89 -14.85 7.65
N ALA A 221 8.37 -14.39 8.78
CA ALA A 221 7.97 -15.25 9.89
C ALA A 221 6.86 -16.23 9.49
N VAL A 222 5.81 -15.74 8.81
CA VAL A 222 4.70 -16.58 8.36
C VAL A 222 5.14 -17.62 7.35
N LYS A 223 6.03 -17.26 6.42
CA LYS A 223 6.58 -18.22 5.47
C LYS A 223 7.30 -19.38 6.18
N GLY A 224 8.04 -19.08 7.26
CA GLY A 224 8.67 -20.10 8.10
C GLY A 224 7.67 -20.98 8.84
N ILE A 225 6.59 -20.40 9.37
CA ILE A 225 5.53 -21.12 10.10
C ILE A 225 4.74 -22.04 9.17
N LEU A 226 4.28 -21.55 8.02
CA LEU A 226 3.51 -22.34 7.05
C LEU A 226 4.31 -23.53 6.53
N LYS A 227 5.61 -23.32 6.26
CA LYS A 227 6.52 -24.41 5.88
C LYS A 227 6.62 -25.49 6.95
N ARG A 228 6.62 -25.14 8.24
CA ARG A 228 6.61 -26.11 9.36
C ARG A 228 5.29 -26.88 9.48
N GLN A 229 4.19 -26.30 8.99
CA GLN A 229 2.88 -26.94 8.97
C GLN A 229 2.64 -27.81 7.72
N ASN A 230 3.66 -28.00 6.86
CA ASN A 230 3.53 -28.63 5.53
C ASN A 230 2.49 -27.95 4.63
N ILE A 231 2.15 -26.69 4.90
CA ILE A 231 1.26 -25.89 4.06
C ILE A 231 2.13 -25.12 3.08
N ASP A 232 2.27 -25.66 1.87
CA ASP A 232 2.92 -24.95 0.78
C ASP A 232 1.90 -24.03 0.08
N TYR A 233 1.69 -22.86 0.69
CA TYR A 233 0.84 -21.81 0.12
C TYR A 233 1.40 -21.24 -1.20
N ASP A 234 2.70 -21.46 -1.48
CA ASP A 234 3.34 -21.09 -2.75
C ASP A 234 3.07 -22.14 -3.86
N ALA A 235 2.64 -23.37 -3.51
CA ALA A 235 2.32 -24.45 -4.46
C ALA A 235 0.86 -24.44 -4.95
N GLN A 236 -0.09 -23.90 -4.17
CA GLN A 236 -1.50 -23.90 -4.55
C GLN A 236 -1.87 -22.96 -5.70
N VAL A 237 -0.97 -22.07 -6.14
CA VAL A 237 -1.23 -21.18 -7.30
C VAL A 237 -1.02 -21.89 -8.65
N GLY A 238 -0.53 -23.14 -8.66
CA GLY A 238 -0.38 -23.97 -9.86
C GLY A 238 -1.52 -24.96 -10.12
N GLY A 239 -2.51 -25.03 -9.23
CA GLY A 239 -3.57 -26.05 -9.25
C GLY A 239 -4.97 -25.45 -9.18
N GLY A 240 -5.29 -24.57 -10.12
CA GLY A 240 -6.67 -24.21 -10.42
C GLY A 240 -7.03 -24.80 -11.77
N HIS A 241 -7.87 -25.84 -11.76
CA HIS A 241 -8.51 -26.41 -12.94
C HIS A 241 -9.27 -25.36 -13.76
#